data_AF-A0A8S0XT77-F1
#
_entry.id   AF-A0A8S0XT77-F1
#
_cell.length_a   1.000
_cell.length_b   1.000
_cell.length_c   1.000
_cell.angle_alpha   90.00
_cell.angle_beta   90.00
_cell.angle_gamma   90.00
#
_symmetry.space_group_name_H-M   'P 1'
#
loop_
_entity.id
_entity.type
_entity.pdbx_description
1 polymer ?
#
loop_
_entity_poly.entity_id
_entity_poly.type
_entity_poly.pdbx_seq_one_letter_code
_entity_poly.pdbx_strand_id
1 'polypeptide(L)'
;MFPYGHPDRRLLQPSYLNGGPWLSTFGHSITEFARVCRCITGHAPIGAYYRRFKINEPHGCTCGAALQSHQHVLFRCRDHYSVHYPRFLRDIAAFMKYNPTAFGFNRDPSGVG
;
A
#
# COMPACT_ATOMS: atom_id res chain seq x y z
N MET A 1 -6.15 -30.24 23.41
CA MET A 1 -5.59 -30.81 22.17
C MET A 1 -6.59 -30.50 21.07
N PHE A 2 -6.38 -29.43 20.29
CA PHE A 2 -7.30 -29.01 19.22
C PHE A 2 -6.61 -29.25 17.87
N PRO A 3 -7.18 -30.08 16.98
CA PRO A 3 -6.51 -30.53 15.78
C PRO A 3 -6.86 -29.64 14.59
N TYR A 4 -6.31 -28.42 14.53
CA TYR A 4 -6.28 -27.65 13.29
C TYR A 4 -4.98 -26.85 13.25
N GLY A 5 -4.11 -27.24 12.33
CA GLY A 5 -2.86 -26.52 12.05
C GLY A 5 -3.14 -25.06 11.74
N HIS A 6 -2.40 -24.19 12.43
CA HIS A 6 -2.35 -22.76 12.17
C HIS A 6 -2.08 -22.51 10.68
N PRO A 7 -2.84 -21.63 9.98
CA PRO A 7 -2.56 -21.35 8.58
C PRO A 7 -1.13 -20.83 8.46
N ASP A 8 -0.45 -21.35 7.45
CA ASP A 8 0.96 -21.18 7.10
C ASP A 8 1.55 -19.85 7.60
N ARG A 9 2.37 -19.92 8.65
CA ARG A 9 3.20 -18.79 9.13
C ARG A 9 4.41 -18.59 8.22
N ARG A 10 4.28 -18.69 6.91
CA ARG A 10 5.33 -18.29 5.98
C ARG A 10 5.59 -16.81 6.22
N LEU A 11 6.76 -16.50 6.76
CA LEU A 11 7.21 -15.12 6.88
C LEU A 11 7.26 -14.56 5.45
N LEU A 12 6.35 -13.63 5.16
CA LEU A 12 6.41 -12.82 3.95
C LEU A 12 7.63 -11.93 4.09
N GLN A 13 8.75 -12.40 3.53
CA GLN A 13 10.03 -11.72 3.57
C GLN A 13 10.57 -11.58 2.16
N PRO A 14 11.08 -10.39 1.80
CA PRO A 14 11.87 -10.21 0.60
C PRO A 14 13.16 -11.02 0.67
N SER A 15 13.55 -11.59 -0.46
CA SER A 15 14.86 -12.21 -0.65
C SER A 15 15.38 -11.93 -2.06
N TYR A 16 16.69 -12.08 -2.26
CA TYR A 16 17.30 -11.97 -3.58
C TYR A 16 17.00 -13.17 -4.49
N LEU A 17 16.55 -14.29 -3.91
CA LEU A 17 16.20 -15.50 -4.64
C LEU A 17 14.75 -15.40 -5.14
N ASN A 18 14.58 -14.99 -6.39
CA ASN A 18 13.26 -14.82 -7.03
C ASN A 18 12.32 -13.91 -6.24
N GLY A 19 12.87 -12.91 -5.54
CA GLY A 19 12.10 -12.01 -4.69
C GLY A 19 11.65 -12.61 -3.36
N GLY A 20 11.64 -13.93 -3.16
CA GLY A 20 11.12 -14.57 -1.95
C GLY A 20 9.58 -14.67 -1.90
N PRO A 21 9.03 -15.24 -0.82
CA PRO A 21 7.59 -15.60 -0.73
C PRO A 21 6.62 -14.41 -0.77
N TRP A 22 7.09 -13.18 -0.57
CA TRP A 22 6.23 -12.00 -0.71
C TRP A 22 5.92 -11.67 -2.18
N LEU A 23 6.80 -11.99 -3.13
CA LEU A 23 6.55 -11.69 -4.54
C LEU A 23 5.35 -12.48 -5.06
N SER A 24 5.17 -13.74 -4.63
CA SER A 24 3.96 -14.52 -4.96
C SER A 24 2.70 -14.01 -4.27
N THR A 25 2.81 -13.15 -3.26
CA THR A 25 1.67 -12.54 -2.55
C THR A 25 1.19 -11.25 -3.23
N PHE A 26 2.10 -10.50 -3.87
CA PHE A 26 1.82 -9.19 -4.47
C PHE A 26 1.99 -9.13 -5.99
N GLY A 27 2.59 -10.16 -6.58
CA GLY A 27 3.00 -10.21 -7.98
C GLY A 27 1.93 -10.74 -8.93
N HIS A 28 0.66 -10.75 -8.53
CA HIS A 28 -0.46 -11.14 -9.40
C HIS A 28 -0.63 -10.15 -10.57
N SER A 29 -0.22 -8.89 -10.39
CA SER A 29 -0.13 -7.88 -11.44
C SER A 29 1.00 -6.89 -11.15
N ILE A 30 1.65 -6.42 -12.21
CA ILE A 30 2.72 -5.41 -12.16
C ILE A 30 2.21 -4.14 -11.46
N THR A 31 0.98 -3.72 -11.76
CA THR A 31 0.36 -2.54 -11.16
C THR A 31 0.21 -2.68 -9.65
N GLU A 32 -0.29 -3.84 -9.19
CA GLU A 32 -0.48 -4.09 -7.77
C GLU A 32 0.86 -4.06 -7.02
N PHE A 33 1.86 -4.73 -7.59
CA PHE A 33 3.21 -4.75 -7.04
C PHE A 33 3.84 -3.35 -6.99
N ALA A 34 3.66 -2.54 -8.05
CA ALA A 34 4.15 -1.16 -8.08
C ALA A 34 3.54 -0.31 -6.95
N ARG A 35 2.22 -0.43 -6.70
CA ARG A 35 1.57 0.24 -5.57
C ARG A 35 2.14 -0.21 -4.22
N VAL A 36 2.40 -1.51 -4.08
CA VAL A 36 3.01 -2.08 -2.85
C VAL A 36 4.39 -1.49 -2.62
N CYS A 37 5.23 -1.44 -3.65
CA CYS A 37 6.54 -0.78 -3.58
C CYS A 37 6.41 0.70 -3.20
N ARG A 38 5.46 1.43 -3.79
CA ARG A 38 5.20 2.85 -3.46
C ARG A 38 4.74 3.06 -2.02
N CYS A 39 3.92 2.16 -1.49
CA CYS A 39 3.55 2.15 -0.07
C CYS A 39 4.78 1.90 0.81
N ILE A 40 5.49 0.80 0.61
CA ILE A 40 6.64 0.43 1.47
C ILE A 40 7.71 1.51 1.49
N THR A 41 8.02 2.09 0.32
CA THR A 41 9.08 3.09 0.19
C THR A 41 8.62 4.52 0.54
N GLY A 42 7.31 4.76 0.67
CA GLY A 42 6.76 6.09 0.85
C GLY A 42 6.86 6.99 -0.40
N HIS A 43 7.13 6.42 -1.58
CA HIS A 43 7.23 7.13 -2.87
C HIS A 43 5.92 7.09 -3.68
N ALA A 44 4.78 7.09 -3.00
CA ALA A 44 3.49 7.16 -3.67
C ALA A 44 3.21 8.57 -4.23
N PRO A 45 2.55 8.69 -5.40
CA PRO A 45 2.15 9.97 -5.98
C PRO A 45 0.93 10.55 -5.25
N ILE A 46 1.13 10.91 -3.98
CA ILE A 46 0.13 11.50 -3.09
C ILE A 46 0.53 12.94 -2.75
N GLY A 47 -0.37 13.68 -2.10
CA GLY A 47 -0.15 15.09 -1.81
C GLY A 47 1.18 15.44 -1.12
N ALA A 48 1.66 14.62 -0.18
CA ALA A 48 2.98 14.81 0.45
C ALA A 48 4.15 14.66 -0.54
N TYR A 49 4.05 13.77 -1.51
CA TYR A 49 5.03 13.60 -2.58
C TYR A 49 5.00 14.82 -3.51
N TYR A 50 3.82 15.21 -3.99
CA TYR A 50 3.67 16.37 -4.87
C TYR A 50 4.24 17.65 -4.25
N ARG A 51 3.94 17.88 -2.96
CA ARG A 51 4.50 19.00 -2.21
C ARG A 51 6.02 18.94 -2.10
N ARG A 52 6.59 17.76 -1.81
CA ARG A 52 8.05 17.57 -1.67
C ARG A 52 8.79 17.87 -2.98
N PHE A 53 8.23 17.44 -4.10
CA PHE A 53 8.84 17.58 -5.43
C PHE A 53 8.35 18.83 -6.19
N LYS A 54 7.58 19.71 -5.55
CA LYS A 54 7.03 20.95 -6.15
C LYS A 54 6.21 20.70 -7.42
N ILE A 55 5.45 19.61 -7.43
CA ILE A 55 4.55 19.24 -8.52
C ILE A 55 3.21 19.97 -8.31
N ASN A 56 2.70 20.61 -9.36
CA ASN A 56 1.43 21.35 -9.32
C ASN A 56 0.21 20.42 -9.44
N GLU A 57 -0.02 19.60 -8.41
CA GLU A 57 -1.15 18.69 -8.28
C GLU A 57 -1.80 18.88 -6.90
N PRO A 58 -3.07 18.45 -6.69
CA PRO A 58 -3.73 18.59 -5.40
C PRO A 58 -2.95 17.93 -4.25
N HIS A 59 -2.72 18.69 -3.18
CA HIS A 59 -2.01 18.21 -1.99
C HIS A 59 -2.94 17.60 -0.92
N GLY A 60 -4.20 18.02 -0.90
CA GLY A 60 -5.20 17.54 0.05
C GLY A 60 -5.66 16.12 -0.25
N CYS A 61 -6.20 15.45 0.76
CA CYS A 61 -6.92 14.19 0.57
C CYS A 61 -8.40 14.48 0.26
N THR A 62 -9.04 13.63 -0.54
CA THR A 62 -10.49 13.64 -0.79
C THR A 62 -11.32 13.56 0.49
N CYS A 63 -10.74 13.01 1.55
CA CYS A 63 -11.36 12.91 2.85
C CYS A 63 -11.43 14.24 3.61
N GLY A 64 -10.87 15.32 3.05
CA GLY A 64 -10.83 16.66 3.64
C GLY A 64 -9.56 16.99 4.44
N ALA A 65 -8.62 16.05 4.57
CA ALA A 65 -7.33 16.35 5.19
C ALA A 65 -6.51 17.33 4.31
N ALA A 66 -5.96 18.38 4.91
CA ALA A 66 -5.19 19.40 4.20
C ALA A 66 -3.94 18.86 3.48
N LEU A 67 -3.43 17.70 3.91
CA LEU A 67 -2.32 17.01 3.27
C LEU A 67 -2.55 15.50 3.27
N GLN A 68 -2.55 14.89 2.08
CA GLN A 68 -2.50 13.45 1.92
C GLN A 68 -1.06 12.94 2.12
N SER A 69 -0.74 12.53 3.34
CA SER A 69 0.56 11.91 3.68
C SER A 69 0.47 10.39 3.74
N HIS A 70 1.62 9.71 3.69
CA HIS A 70 1.69 8.26 3.86
C HIS A 70 1.06 7.81 5.19
N GLN A 71 1.39 8.53 6.27
CA GLN A 71 0.79 8.33 7.60
C GLN A 71 -0.73 8.56 7.58
N HIS A 72 -1.20 9.60 6.90
CA HIS A 72 -2.62 9.86 6.79
C HIS A 72 -3.34 8.70 6.09
N VAL A 73 -2.86 8.27 4.92
CA VAL A 73 -3.47 7.19 4.13
C VAL A 73 -3.52 5.87 4.91
N LEU A 74 -2.46 5.52 5.66
CA LEU A 74 -2.43 4.26 6.41
C LEU A 74 -3.23 4.27 7.72
N PHE A 75 -3.42 5.42 8.37
CA PHE A 75 -3.88 5.45 9.77
C PHE A 75 -5.05 6.38 10.08
N ARG A 76 -5.32 7.38 9.23
CA ARG A 76 -6.25 8.47 9.57
C ARG A 76 -7.27 8.77 8.49
N CYS A 77 -7.06 8.29 7.27
CA CYS A 77 -7.94 8.57 6.16
C CYS A 77 -9.26 7.83 6.35
N ARG A 78 -10.37 8.56 6.43
CA ARG A 78 -11.71 7.96 6.47
C ARG A 78 -12.13 7.33 5.13
N ASP A 79 -11.49 7.71 4.03
CA ASP A 79 -11.76 7.15 2.70
C ASP A 79 -10.95 5.85 2.45
N HIS A 80 -10.03 5.48 3.36
CA HIS A 80 -9.27 4.24 3.27
C HIS A 80 -9.48 3.38 4.51
N TYR A 81 -9.87 2.13 4.30
CA TYR A 81 -10.08 1.18 5.39
C TYR A 81 -8.75 0.71 5.96
N SER A 82 -8.56 0.89 7.27
CA SER A 82 -7.39 0.38 7.99
C SER A 82 -7.82 -0.11 9.37
N VAL A 83 -7.49 -1.37 9.68
CA VAL A 83 -7.82 -1.97 10.98
C VAL A 83 -6.76 -1.58 12.01
N HIS A 84 -5.48 -1.65 11.66
CA HIS A 84 -4.34 -1.39 12.54
C HIS A 84 -3.11 -0.91 11.77
N TYR A 85 -2.08 -0.44 12.49
CA TYR A 85 -0.80 -0.08 11.90
C TYR A 85 -0.16 -1.29 11.20
N PRO A 86 0.13 -1.25 9.88
CA PRO A 86 0.76 -2.37 9.22
C PRO A 86 2.22 -2.47 9.67
N ARG A 87 2.52 -3.49 10.48
CA ARG A 87 3.89 -3.78 10.96
C ARG A 87 4.58 -4.83 10.09
N PHE A 88 3.80 -5.59 9.33
CA PHE A 88 4.28 -6.71 8.52
C PHE A 88 3.74 -6.62 7.09
N LEU A 89 4.43 -7.27 6.15
CA LEU A 89 3.98 -7.31 4.75
C LEU A 89 2.56 -7.88 4.59
N ARG A 90 2.15 -8.83 5.42
CA ARG A 90 0.76 -9.35 5.42
C ARG A 90 -0.28 -8.27 5.74
N ASP A 91 0.06 -7.30 6.58
CA ASP A 91 -0.84 -6.20 6.95
C ASP A 91 -0.95 -5.23 5.78
N ILE A 92 0.15 -4.98 5.07
CA ILE A 92 0.16 -4.22 3.81
C ILE A 92 -0.68 -4.94 2.74
N ALA A 93 -0.55 -6.26 2.61
CA ALA A 93 -1.37 -7.05 1.69
C ALA A 93 -2.86 -6.92 1.98
N ALA A 94 -3.25 -7.03 3.26
CA ALA A 94 -4.63 -6.79 3.66
C ALA A 94 -5.07 -5.36 3.34
N PHE A 95 -4.27 -4.34 3.67
CA PHE A 95 -4.57 -2.94 3.38
C PHE A 95 -4.79 -2.71 1.89
N MET A 96 -3.90 -3.20 1.03
CA MET A 96 -4.00 -3.03 -0.43
C MET A 96 -5.24 -3.72 -1.00
N LYS A 97 -5.60 -4.89 -0.47
CA LYS A 97 -6.81 -5.61 -0.89
C LYS A 97 -8.09 -4.81 -0.59
N TYR A 98 -8.16 -4.13 0.54
CA TYR A 98 -9.32 -3.30 0.91
C TYR A 98 -9.30 -1.91 0.29
N ASN A 99 -8.15 -1.45 -0.21
CA ASN A 99 -7.97 -0.10 -0.74
C ASN A 99 -7.35 -0.15 -2.14
N PRO A 100 -8.10 -0.60 -3.16
CA PRO A 100 -7.54 -0.87 -4.49
C PRO A 100 -6.99 0.38 -5.21
N THR A 101 -7.33 1.59 -4.77
CA THR A 101 -6.84 2.84 -5.34
C THR A 101 -5.70 3.47 -4.54
N ALA A 102 -5.40 2.98 -3.34
CA ALA A 102 -4.38 3.58 -2.49
C ALA A 102 -2.98 3.43 -3.11
N PHE A 103 -2.18 4.49 -2.97
CA PHE A 103 -0.79 4.56 -3.48
C PHE A 103 -0.63 4.32 -5.00
N GLY A 104 -1.73 4.37 -5.75
CA GLY A 104 -1.74 4.45 -7.21
C GLY A 104 -1.67 5.89 -7.69
N PHE A 105 -1.50 6.07 -9.00
CA PHE A 105 -1.65 7.38 -9.63
C PHE A 105 -3.13 7.76 -9.71
N ASN A 106 -3.43 9.03 -9.45
CA ASN A 106 -4.79 9.57 -9.36
C ASN A 106 -5.61 9.54 -10.68
N ARG A 107 -5.08 8.98 -11.79
CA ARG A 107 -5.65 9.18 -13.13
C ARG A 107 -5.89 7.92 -13.96
N ASP A 108 -5.74 6.74 -13.39
CA ASP A 108 -6.14 5.53 -14.11
C ASP A 108 -6.82 4.52 -13.17
N PRO A 109 -8.08 4.12 -13.41
CA PRO A 109 -8.72 3.00 -12.74
C PRO A 109 -7.88 1.71 -12.80
N SER A 110 -6.99 1.59 -13.79
CA SER A 110 -6.03 0.49 -13.94
C SER A 110 -4.68 0.72 -13.22
N GLY A 111 -4.51 1.87 -12.53
CA GLY A 111 -3.39 2.17 -11.64
C GLY A 111 -2.03 2.33 -12.32
N VAL A 112 -1.98 2.41 -13.65
CA VAL A 112 -0.72 2.54 -14.39
C VAL A 112 -0.20 3.96 -14.34
N GLY A 113 1.05 4.04 -13.90
CA GLY A 113 1.95 5.17 -13.91
C GLY A 113 3.25 4.72 -13.27
#